data_AF-A0A6F9CP47-F1
#
_entry.id   AF-A0A6F9CP47-F1
#
_cell.length_a   1.000
_cell.length_b   1.000
_cell.length_c   1.000
_cell.angle_alpha   90.00
_cell.angle_beta   90.00
_cell.angle_gamma   90.00
#
_symmetry.space_group_name_H-M   'P 1'
#
loop_
_entity.id
_entity.type
_entity.pdbx_description
1 polymer ?
#
loop_
_entity_poly.entity_id
_entity_poly.type
_entity_poly.pdbx_seq_one_letter_code
_entity_poly.pdbx_strand_id
1 'polypeptide(L)'
;TWENRYMLLLWLSMTCLIPFDLSRLDGHLTSDPGQAREPIMDRILAVAKSYLMVSDKSRDAASVLVSKFVTRPDVKLKRLGDFLDWSLTTISQASDQTLGGTVILDGALQSLAQLFKHGKRDDFLHSGGAAVSLPHDQRHVAESSQAMLRKLGVKLIQRLGLTFLKPRLAKWR
;
A
#
# COMPACT_ATOMS: atom_id res chain seq x y z
N THR A 1 -0.57 10.45 -21.42
CA THR A 1 -1.80 10.91 -20.73
C THR A 1 -1.97 10.13 -19.42
N TRP A 2 -2.93 10.49 -18.56
CA TRP A 2 -3.14 9.78 -17.28
C TRP A 2 -3.79 8.40 -17.48
N GLU A 3 -4.57 8.23 -18.53
CA GLU A 3 -5.25 6.99 -18.93
C GLU A 3 -4.23 5.89 -19.23
N ASN A 4 -3.15 6.22 -19.96
CA ASN A 4 -2.08 5.27 -20.24
C ASN A 4 -1.38 4.82 -18.95
N ARG A 5 -1.08 5.77 -18.06
CA ARG A 5 -0.44 5.47 -16.76
C ARG A 5 -1.34 4.60 -15.89
N TYR A 6 -2.64 4.92 -15.85
CA TYR A 6 -3.66 4.13 -15.18
C TYR A 6 -3.71 2.69 -15.71
N MET A 7 -3.81 2.51 -17.04
CA MET A 7 -3.90 1.20 -17.65
C MET A 7 -2.63 0.36 -17.44
N LEU A 8 -1.45 0.97 -17.57
CA LEU A 8 -0.17 0.31 -17.35
C LEU A 8 0.00 -0.14 -15.89
N LEU A 9 -0.44 0.66 -14.91
CA LEU A 9 -0.41 0.28 -13.50
C LEU A 9 -1.36 -0.88 -13.19
N LEU A 10 -2.55 -0.90 -13.81
CA LEU A 10 -3.47 -2.02 -13.68
C LEU A 10 -2.91 -3.30 -14.31
N TRP A 11 -2.30 -3.20 -15.49
CA TRP A 11 -1.60 -4.32 -16.11
C TRP A 11 -0.46 -4.81 -15.23
N LEU A 12 0.36 -3.91 -14.70
CA LEU A 12 1.42 -4.25 -13.76
C LEU A 12 0.84 -4.99 -12.54
N SER A 13 -0.32 -4.56 -12.02
CA SER A 13 -1.00 -5.23 -10.91
C SER A 13 -1.39 -6.67 -11.21
N MET A 14 -1.74 -6.97 -12.48
CA MET A 14 -2.06 -8.32 -12.91
C MET A 14 -0.81 -9.15 -13.17
N THR A 15 0.24 -8.56 -13.74
CA THR A 15 1.54 -9.25 -13.90
C THR A 15 2.16 -9.60 -12.55
N CYS A 16 1.89 -8.82 -11.50
CA CYS A 16 2.25 -9.16 -10.12
C CYS A 16 1.46 -10.36 -9.56
N LEU A 17 0.63 -11.08 -10.33
CA LEU A 17 -0.05 -12.30 -9.88
C LEU A 17 0.59 -13.59 -10.44
N ILE A 18 1.72 -13.48 -11.13
CA ILE A 18 2.45 -14.66 -11.62
C ILE A 18 2.85 -15.61 -10.48
N PRO A 19 2.75 -16.94 -10.68
CA PRO A 19 2.90 -17.96 -9.63
C PRO A 19 4.37 -18.34 -9.36
N PHE A 20 5.30 -17.39 -9.51
CA PHE A 20 6.72 -17.59 -9.23
C PHE A 20 7.32 -16.35 -8.58
N ASP A 21 8.40 -16.57 -7.82
CA ASP A 21 9.09 -15.51 -7.10
C ASP A 21 9.65 -14.46 -8.06
N LEU A 22 9.42 -13.19 -7.73
CA LEU A 22 9.88 -12.07 -8.55
C LEU A 22 11.40 -11.98 -8.63
N SER A 23 12.12 -12.55 -7.66
CA SER A 23 13.58 -12.65 -7.71
C SER A 23 14.10 -13.41 -8.94
N ARG A 24 13.28 -14.25 -9.58
CA ARG A 24 13.65 -14.91 -10.85
C ARG A 24 13.80 -13.93 -12.00
N LEU A 25 13.20 -12.75 -11.92
CA LEU A 25 13.29 -11.69 -12.94
C LEU A 25 14.53 -10.80 -12.77
N ASP A 26 15.24 -10.93 -11.65
CA ASP A 26 16.39 -10.10 -11.33
C ASP A 26 17.64 -10.48 -12.14
N GLY A 27 17.70 -11.70 -12.70
CA GLY A 27 18.85 -12.17 -13.47
C GLY A 27 20.15 -12.17 -12.64
N HIS A 28 21.30 -12.14 -13.31
CA HIS A 28 22.60 -11.98 -12.63
C HIS A 28 22.86 -10.50 -12.32
N LEU A 29 22.23 -9.99 -11.25
CA LEU A 29 22.44 -8.63 -10.74
C LEU A 29 23.92 -8.28 -10.45
N THR A 30 24.80 -9.29 -10.37
CA THR A 30 26.23 -9.17 -10.01
C THR A 30 27.19 -9.28 -11.19
N SER A 31 26.71 -9.47 -12.43
CA SER A 31 27.58 -9.85 -13.55
C SER A 31 28.26 -8.70 -14.30
N ASP A 32 27.81 -7.45 -14.15
CA ASP A 32 28.42 -6.29 -14.82
C ASP A 32 28.93 -5.26 -13.79
N PRO A 33 30.25 -5.00 -13.72
CA PRO A 33 30.88 -4.09 -12.74
C PRO A 33 30.63 -2.58 -13.00
N GLY A 34 29.41 -2.23 -13.41
CA GLY A 34 28.99 -0.84 -13.67
C GLY A 34 27.48 -0.60 -13.66
N GLN A 35 26.65 -1.65 -13.53
CA GLN A 35 25.20 -1.52 -13.43
C GLN A 35 24.69 -2.33 -12.23
N ALA A 36 24.71 -1.72 -11.04
CA ALA A 36 23.97 -2.22 -9.90
C ALA A 36 22.46 -2.14 -10.23
N ARG A 37 21.94 -3.19 -10.85
CA ARG A 37 20.54 -3.24 -11.25
C ARG A 37 19.71 -3.45 -9.98
N GLU A 38 18.77 -2.55 -9.75
CA GLU A 38 17.87 -2.64 -8.60
C GLU A 38 16.93 -3.86 -8.76
N PRO A 39 16.67 -4.64 -7.68
CA PRO A 39 15.72 -5.74 -7.71
C PRO A 39 14.36 -5.29 -8.24
N ILE A 40 13.68 -6.15 -8.98
CA ILE A 40 12.39 -5.86 -9.60
C ILE A 40 11.33 -5.51 -8.56
N MET A 41 11.41 -6.11 -7.37
CA MET A 41 10.51 -5.81 -6.25
C MET A 41 10.63 -4.33 -5.83
N ASP A 42 11.86 -3.82 -5.75
CA ASP A 42 12.14 -2.45 -5.33
C ASP A 42 11.72 -1.46 -6.40
N ARG A 43 11.99 -1.78 -7.68
CA ARG A 43 11.54 -1.00 -8.83
C ARG A 43 10.02 -0.89 -8.88
N ILE A 44 9.29 -2.00 -8.70
CA ILE A 44 7.82 -1.99 -8.70
C ILE A 44 7.30 -1.18 -7.51
N LEU A 45 7.89 -1.34 -6.32
CA LEU A 45 7.49 -0.60 -5.14
C LEU A 45 7.73 0.91 -5.29
N ALA A 46 8.87 1.31 -5.84
CA ALA A 46 9.20 2.70 -6.11
C ALA A 46 8.22 3.34 -7.10
N VAL A 47 7.91 2.64 -8.19
CA VAL A 47 6.87 3.07 -9.15
C VAL A 47 5.53 3.22 -8.45
N ALA A 48 5.10 2.22 -7.69
CA ALA A 48 3.83 2.28 -6.98
C ALA A 48 3.76 3.47 -6.01
N LYS A 49 4.80 3.68 -5.18
CA LYS A 49 4.89 4.82 -4.25
C LYS A 49 4.84 6.16 -4.99
N SER A 50 5.55 6.30 -6.12
CA SER A 50 5.53 7.53 -6.93
C SER A 50 4.13 7.86 -7.44
N TYR A 51 3.38 6.84 -7.88
CA TYR A 51 2.03 7.04 -8.41
C TYR A 51 0.96 7.23 -7.34
N LEU A 52 1.20 6.80 -6.11
CA LEU A 52 0.35 7.14 -4.97
C LEU A 52 0.34 8.66 -4.67
N MET A 53 1.40 9.38 -5.06
CA MET A 53 1.56 10.81 -4.77
C MET A 53 1.04 11.74 -5.87
N VAL A 54 0.41 11.20 -6.91
CA VAL A 54 -0.04 11.99 -8.07
C VAL A 54 -1.49 12.40 -7.89
N SER A 55 -1.89 13.59 -8.34
CA SER A 55 -3.26 14.13 -8.23
C SER A 55 -4.31 13.46 -9.12
N ASP A 56 -3.87 12.70 -10.14
CA ASP A 56 -4.74 12.11 -11.14
C ASP A 56 -5.20 10.68 -10.80
N LYS A 57 -6.09 10.13 -11.64
CA LYS A 57 -6.74 8.84 -11.39
C LYS A 57 -5.77 7.65 -11.41
N SER A 58 -4.55 7.80 -11.94
CA SER A 58 -3.52 6.74 -11.88
C SER A 58 -3.18 6.31 -10.45
N ARG A 59 -3.41 7.18 -9.45
CA ARG A 59 -3.34 6.86 -8.02
C ARG A 59 -4.22 5.68 -7.62
N ASP A 60 -5.45 5.60 -8.15
CA ASP A 60 -6.37 4.50 -7.87
C ASP A 60 -5.77 3.17 -8.34
N ALA A 61 -5.16 3.17 -9.53
CA ALA A 61 -4.49 1.99 -10.08
C ALA A 61 -3.23 1.62 -9.29
N ALA A 62 -2.47 2.61 -8.82
CA ALA A 62 -1.32 2.39 -7.93
C ALA A 62 -1.76 1.76 -6.60
N SER A 63 -2.86 2.20 -6.01
CA SER A 63 -3.45 1.59 -4.81
C SER A 63 -3.82 0.12 -5.03
N VAL A 64 -4.37 -0.21 -6.20
CA VAL A 64 -4.66 -1.61 -6.60
C VAL A 64 -3.37 -2.41 -6.76
N LEU A 65 -2.36 -1.86 -7.46
CA LEU A 65 -1.05 -2.47 -7.65
C LEU A 65 -0.41 -2.83 -6.31
N VAL A 66 -0.30 -1.87 -5.38
CA VAL A 66 0.26 -2.10 -4.04
C VAL A 66 -0.46 -3.24 -3.33
N SER A 67 -1.80 -3.23 -3.33
CA SER A 67 -2.58 -4.22 -2.59
C SER A 67 -2.37 -5.66 -3.07
N LYS A 68 -2.09 -5.85 -4.36
CA LYS A 68 -1.78 -7.17 -4.93
C LYS A 68 -0.31 -7.52 -4.79
N PHE A 69 0.57 -6.56 -5.04
CA PHE A 69 2.02 -6.75 -5.03
C PHE A 69 2.55 -7.04 -3.62
N VAL A 70 2.20 -6.21 -2.64
CA VAL A 70 2.73 -6.31 -1.27
C VAL A 70 2.16 -7.53 -0.52
N THR A 71 1.00 -8.05 -0.94
CA THR A 71 0.39 -9.25 -0.34
C THR A 71 0.89 -10.56 -0.96
N ARG A 72 1.75 -10.51 -1.98
CA ARG A 72 2.37 -11.71 -2.54
C ARG A 72 3.25 -12.43 -1.49
N PRO A 73 3.32 -13.77 -1.49
CA PRO A 73 4.11 -14.52 -0.51
C PRO A 73 5.61 -14.17 -0.47
N ASP A 74 6.23 -13.92 -1.62
CA ASP A 74 7.65 -13.59 -1.77
C ASP A 74 7.96 -12.13 -1.40
N VAL A 75 7.03 -11.22 -1.70
CA VAL A 75 7.17 -9.78 -1.43
C VAL A 75 6.81 -9.43 0.00
N LYS A 76 5.74 -10.01 0.56
CA LYS A 76 5.23 -9.64 1.90
C LYS A 76 6.30 -9.77 2.97
N LEU A 77 7.12 -10.83 2.90
CA LEU A 77 8.18 -11.10 3.87
C LEU A 77 9.30 -10.05 3.83
N LYS A 78 9.49 -9.39 2.69
CA LYS A 78 10.61 -8.48 2.45
C LYS A 78 10.21 -7.00 2.44
N ARG A 79 8.96 -6.67 2.09
CA ARG A 79 8.54 -5.30 1.76
C ARG A 79 7.25 -4.84 2.44
N LEU A 80 6.50 -5.72 3.12
CA LEU A 80 5.28 -5.31 3.81
C LEU A 80 5.58 -4.32 4.94
N GLY A 81 6.58 -4.63 5.78
CA GLY A 81 7.03 -3.73 6.84
C GLY A 81 7.45 -2.36 6.28
N ASP A 82 8.39 -2.36 5.33
CA ASP A 82 8.87 -1.13 4.68
C ASP A 82 7.75 -0.28 4.06
N PHE A 83 6.70 -0.91 3.52
CA PHE A 83 5.56 -0.21 2.98
C PHE A 83 4.66 0.38 4.07
N LEU A 84 4.42 -0.35 5.17
CA LEU A 84 3.66 0.15 6.31
C LEU A 84 4.37 1.33 6.97
N ASP A 85 5.68 1.22 7.21
CA ASP A 85 6.49 2.29 7.82
C ASP A 85 6.53 3.54 6.95
N TRP A 86 6.70 3.36 5.64
CA TRP A 86 6.60 4.46 4.68
C TRP A 86 5.22 5.11 4.72
N SER A 87 4.14 4.33 4.80
CA SER A 87 2.78 4.85 4.82
C SER A 87 2.50 5.63 6.11
N LEU A 88 2.96 5.13 7.27
CA LEU A 88 2.88 5.80 8.56
C LEU A 88 3.63 7.13 8.53
N THR A 89 4.89 7.10 8.08
CA THR A 89 5.72 8.30 7.95
C THR A 89 5.05 9.33 7.04
N THR A 90 4.53 8.87 5.90
CA THR A 90 3.82 9.71 4.93
C THR A 90 2.57 10.35 5.54
N ILE A 91 1.76 9.60 6.28
CA ILE A 91 0.56 10.12 6.95
C ILE A 91 0.93 11.11 8.05
N SER A 92 1.98 10.85 8.83
CA SER A 92 2.41 11.72 9.92
C SER A 92 2.97 13.07 9.44
N GLN A 93 3.62 13.09 8.27
CA GLN A 93 4.29 14.28 7.74
C GLN A 93 3.41 15.13 6.82
N ALA A 94 2.38 14.54 6.21
CA ALA A 94 1.54 15.25 5.26
C ALA A 94 0.49 16.13 5.96
N SER A 95 0.37 17.38 5.51
CA SER A 95 -0.64 18.31 6.00
C SER A 95 -1.86 18.37 5.08
N ASP A 96 -3.05 18.11 5.64
CA ASP A 96 -4.33 18.21 4.95
C ASP A 96 -4.78 19.65 4.65
N GLN A 97 -4.05 20.65 5.17
CA GLN A 97 -4.27 22.07 4.89
C GLN A 97 -3.71 22.48 3.52
N THR A 98 -2.82 21.68 2.95
CA THR A 98 -2.20 21.93 1.64
C THR A 98 -2.79 21.01 0.59
N LEU A 99 -2.93 21.50 -0.65
CA LEU A 99 -3.36 20.68 -1.79
C LEU A 99 -2.43 19.48 -2.01
N GLY A 100 -1.12 19.67 -1.85
CA GLY A 100 -0.12 18.61 -1.99
C GLY A 100 -0.23 17.55 -0.89
N GLY A 101 -0.30 17.96 0.38
CA GLY A 101 -0.43 17.01 1.49
C GLY A 101 -1.76 16.25 1.46
N THR A 102 -2.83 16.88 0.99
CA THR A 102 -4.12 16.22 0.72
C THR A 102 -3.99 15.07 -0.27
N VAL A 103 -3.31 15.32 -1.39
CA VAL A 103 -3.08 14.33 -2.45
C VAL A 103 -2.27 13.15 -1.91
N ILE A 104 -1.25 13.45 -1.12
CA ILE A 104 -0.39 12.46 -0.46
C ILE A 104 -1.19 11.60 0.53
N LEU A 105 -1.99 12.24 1.40
CA LEU A 105 -2.84 11.56 2.37
C LEU A 105 -3.86 10.65 1.69
N ASP A 106 -4.53 11.14 0.64
CA ASP A 106 -5.51 10.34 -0.10
C ASP A 106 -4.89 9.07 -0.66
N GLY A 107 -3.72 9.16 -1.32
CA GLY A 107 -3.01 8.00 -1.87
C GLY A 107 -2.56 7.01 -0.80
N ALA A 108 -1.95 7.51 0.28
CA ALA A 108 -1.52 6.65 1.39
C ALA A 108 -2.71 5.91 2.03
N LEU A 109 -3.79 6.64 2.36
CA LEU A 109 -4.97 6.06 3.00
C LEU A 109 -5.71 5.08 2.08
N GLN A 110 -5.85 5.41 0.80
CA GLN A 110 -6.50 4.55 -0.18
C GLN A 110 -5.71 3.25 -0.39
N SER A 111 -4.39 3.34 -0.51
CA SER A 111 -3.52 2.18 -0.70
C SER A 111 -3.54 1.25 0.51
N LEU A 112 -3.45 1.79 1.73
CA LEU A 112 -3.59 1.02 2.96
C LEU A 112 -4.96 0.38 3.07
N ALA A 113 -6.03 1.12 2.78
CA ALA A 113 -7.36 0.54 2.77
C ALA A 113 -7.41 -0.65 1.80
N GLN A 114 -6.93 -0.51 0.55
CA GLN A 114 -6.90 -1.62 -0.42
C GLN A 114 -6.02 -2.78 0.06
N LEU A 115 -4.90 -2.50 0.71
CA LEU A 115 -4.00 -3.50 1.28
C LEU A 115 -4.72 -4.37 2.31
N PHE A 116 -5.37 -3.77 3.32
CA PHE A 116 -6.14 -4.50 4.33
C PHE A 116 -7.42 -5.14 3.79
N LYS A 117 -7.91 -4.74 2.62
CA LYS A 117 -9.05 -5.41 1.96
C LYS A 117 -8.65 -6.76 1.35
N HIS A 118 -7.45 -6.84 0.76
CA HIS A 118 -7.03 -7.99 -0.04
C HIS A 118 -6.01 -8.89 0.67
N GLY A 119 -5.24 -8.36 1.62
CA GLY A 119 -4.28 -9.15 2.38
C GLY A 119 -4.97 -10.10 3.36
N LYS A 120 -4.34 -11.23 3.63
CA LYS A 120 -4.85 -12.19 4.62
C LYS A 120 -4.61 -11.65 6.02
N ARG A 121 -5.53 -11.95 6.93
CA ARG A 121 -5.41 -11.57 8.35
C ARG A 121 -4.07 -11.97 8.95
N ASP A 122 -3.65 -13.21 8.71
CA ASP A 122 -2.42 -13.76 9.29
C ASP A 122 -1.18 -12.97 8.87
N ASP A 123 -1.13 -12.46 7.64
CA ASP A 123 0.02 -11.69 7.13
C ASP A 123 0.25 -10.40 7.94
N PHE A 124 -0.84 -9.77 8.40
CA PHE A 124 -0.78 -8.54 9.18
C PHE A 124 -0.60 -8.78 10.68
N LEU A 125 -1.02 -9.93 11.21
CA LEU A 125 -0.81 -10.27 12.62
C LEU A 125 0.68 -10.45 12.93
N HIS A 126 1.45 -11.06 12.02
CA HIS A 126 2.90 -11.21 12.17
C HIS A 126 3.64 -9.87 12.06
N SER A 127 3.13 -8.95 11.24
CA SER A 127 3.67 -7.58 11.05
C SER A 127 3.04 -6.56 12.02
N GLY A 128 2.40 -7.04 13.10
CA GLY A 128 1.38 -6.30 13.85
C GLY A 128 1.83 -5.02 14.53
N GLY A 129 3.12 -4.84 14.83
CA GLY A 129 3.64 -3.65 15.50
C GLY A 129 3.38 -2.36 14.72
N ALA A 130 3.78 -2.33 13.45
CA ALA A 130 3.56 -1.18 12.58
C ALA A 130 2.06 -0.98 12.31
N ALA A 131 1.35 -2.06 11.97
CA ALA A 131 -0.07 -2.01 11.62
C ALA A 131 -1.00 -1.50 12.74
N VAL A 132 -0.65 -1.78 14.01
CA VAL A 132 -1.41 -1.33 15.19
C VAL A 132 -1.17 0.14 15.53
N SER A 133 -0.05 0.74 15.07
CA SER A 133 0.22 2.17 15.28
C SER A 133 -0.54 3.10 14.33
N LEU A 134 -1.03 2.59 13.18
CA LEU A 134 -1.77 3.38 12.17
C LEU A 134 -2.94 4.21 12.74
N PRO A 135 -3.81 3.69 13.61
CA PRO A 135 -4.93 4.46 14.15
C PRO A 135 -4.49 5.67 14.99
N HIS A 136 -3.31 5.63 15.60
CA HIS A 136 -2.80 6.76 16.38
C HIS A 136 -2.45 7.93 15.46
N ASP A 137 -1.74 7.66 14.37
CA ASP A 137 -1.29 8.70 13.43
C ASP A 137 -2.43 9.27 12.59
N GLN A 138 -3.57 8.58 12.52
CA GLN A 138 -4.76 9.02 11.81
C GLN A 138 -5.64 10.04 12.56
N ARG A 139 -5.29 10.46 13.79
CA ARG A 139 -6.13 11.41 14.55
C ARG A 139 -6.41 12.70 13.77
N HIS A 140 -5.38 13.27 13.13
CA HIS A 140 -5.55 14.48 12.30
C HIS A 140 -6.41 14.22 11.05
N VAL A 141 -6.39 13.00 10.49
CA VAL A 141 -7.25 12.60 9.35
C VAL A 141 -8.72 12.57 9.75
N ALA A 142 -9.04 12.15 10.97
CA ALA A 142 -10.40 12.11 11.48
C ALA A 142 -10.98 13.53 11.67
N GLU A 143 -10.14 14.48 12.05
CA GLU A 143 -10.48 15.89 12.28
C GLU A 143 -10.36 16.76 11.01
N SER A 144 -9.86 16.19 9.91
CA SER A 144 -9.65 16.90 8.65
C SER A 144 -10.91 17.60 8.17
N SER A 145 -10.77 18.80 7.59
CA SER A 145 -11.88 19.53 6.95
C SER A 145 -12.44 18.80 5.72
N GLN A 146 -11.65 17.87 5.14
CA GLN A 146 -11.98 17.20 3.89
C GLN A 146 -12.76 15.91 4.12
N ALA A 147 -13.99 15.87 3.58
CA ALA A 147 -14.88 14.72 3.73
C ALA A 147 -14.30 13.41 3.14
N MET A 148 -13.53 13.51 2.05
CA MET A 148 -12.89 12.35 1.42
C MET A 148 -11.86 11.70 2.35
N LEU A 149 -10.99 12.49 2.98
CA LEU A 149 -9.96 12.00 3.90
C LEU A 149 -10.59 11.35 5.13
N ARG A 150 -11.61 12.00 5.73
CA ARG A 150 -12.37 11.41 6.84
C ARG A 150 -12.99 10.05 6.46
N LYS A 151 -13.60 9.96 5.28
CA LYS A 151 -14.19 8.72 4.75
C LYS A 151 -13.14 7.61 4.61
N LEU A 152 -11.96 7.93 4.09
CA LEU A 152 -10.87 6.94 3.96
C LEU A 152 -10.29 6.54 5.33
N GLY A 153 -10.13 7.48 6.26
CA GLY A 153 -9.75 7.20 7.64
C GLY A 153 -10.68 6.18 8.30
N VAL A 154 -12.00 6.45 8.27
CA VAL A 154 -13.01 5.51 8.81
C VAL A 154 -12.93 4.14 8.12
N LYS A 155 -12.76 4.11 6.80
CA LYS A 155 -12.65 2.86 6.03
C LYS A 155 -11.42 2.04 6.44
N LEU A 156 -10.30 2.70 6.70
CA LEU A 156 -9.08 2.06 7.13
C LEU A 156 -9.20 1.54 8.56
N ILE A 157 -9.69 2.36 9.51
CA ILE A 157 -9.93 1.94 10.90
C ILE A 157 -10.87 0.73 10.95
N GLN A 158 -11.95 0.74 10.15
CA GLN A 158 -12.87 -0.40 10.08
C GLN A 158 -12.15 -1.67 9.64
N ARG A 159 -11.28 -1.60 8.62
CA ARG A 159 -10.53 -2.77 8.10
C ARG A 159 -9.47 -3.25 9.09
N LEU A 160 -8.79 -2.34 9.77
CA LEU A 160 -7.88 -2.65 10.87
C LEU A 160 -8.64 -3.37 11.99
N GLY A 161 -9.80 -2.86 12.39
CA GLY A 161 -10.65 -3.51 13.39
C GLY A 161 -11.03 -4.93 12.98
N LEU A 162 -11.47 -5.15 11.74
CA LEU A 162 -11.79 -6.50 11.22
C LEU A 162 -10.57 -7.43 11.17
N THR A 163 -9.36 -6.87 11.01
CA THR A 163 -8.11 -7.62 10.94
C THR A 163 -7.59 -8.01 12.33
N PHE A 164 -7.63 -7.09 13.30
CA PHE A 164 -7.01 -7.29 14.61
C PHE A 164 -7.99 -7.77 15.70
N LEU A 165 -9.28 -7.43 15.62
CA LEU A 165 -10.27 -7.88 16.61
C LEU A 165 -10.55 -9.38 16.44
N LYS A 166 -10.76 -10.10 17.54
CA LYS A 166 -11.07 -11.54 17.50
C LYS A 166 -12.34 -11.79 16.68
N PRO A 167 -12.35 -12.73 15.73
CA PRO A 167 -13.56 -13.08 14.99
C PRO A 167 -14.63 -13.58 15.97
N ARG A 168 -15.83 -12.98 15.93
CA ARG A 168 -16.99 -13.55 16.60
C ARG A 168 -17.63 -14.53 15.63
N LEU A 169 -17.37 -15.82 15.83
CA LEU A 169 -18.10 -16.88 15.14
C LEU A 169 -19.56 -16.83 15.60
N ALA A 170 -20.47 -16.66 14.66
CA ALA A 170 -21.88 -16.73 14.98
C ALA A 170 -22.23 -18.18 15.36
N LYS A 171 -23.08 -18.37 16.38
CA LYS A 171 -23.41 -19.68 16.96
C LYS A 171 -24.03 -20.70 15.97
N TRP A 172 -24.41 -20.26 14.79
CA TRP A 172 -25.06 -21.06 13.75
C TRP A 172 -24.10 -21.57 12.66
N ARG A 173 -22.80 -21.25 12.75
CA ARG A 173 -21.75 -21.80 11.88
C ARG A 173 -21.06 -22.99 12.50
#